data_AF-A0A3C0K6X7-F1
#
_entry.id   AF-A0A3C0K6X7-F1
#
_cell.length_a   1.000
_cell.length_b   1.000
_cell.length_c   1.000
_cell.angle_alpha   90.00
_cell.angle_beta   90.00
_cell.angle_gamma   90.00
#
_symmetry.space_group_name_H-M   'P 1'
#
loop_
_entity.id
_entity.type
_entity.pdbx_description
1 polymer ?
#
loop_
_entity_poly.entity_id
_entity_poly.type
_entity_poly.pdbx_seq_one_letter_code
_entity_poly.pdbx_strand_id
1 'polypeptide(L)'
;MLNATTVRFNSAPGNSVAIRIYRETAYTNPKATFYPGSAIRAGDLNDNTLQNLYVNQESNDKVANAWLTGDPTIISTESWYTTDDTKIASTKAIENRIAAQIDTAIEGDVLAGTDLTKTQTGGQVTINHSVTGASSVNNSNGSVIQDLTINGRGHVTGTGSVNLDDRYYTETELNAGQLDNRYFTETELTNGALDGRYFTETESDARYYRLNSVEEIQSGETWAAADNKVATTAAIDARITDLVDDVGGFVPIANETSFPNANPDVNNGAGTLISIKALSGNLTSNGSGVATISNGNVANNATVTINGLEASTTYAATLGMIVETTSTLHTYTFHRVTPKATEVTTVATNITNVNNVGGNISNVNSVAGNSTNINTVAGANSNITSVAGSISNVNTVASNITNVNSFAEKYRIASSQPTSSLDVGDLYFDTTNDELRVYNGSSWQGGVTATGNLVTKADIGAASGVPGTGSSGQYLQTNGSGTLSWQTISTAITETDQTISSNLTITTGKNAMSVGDVTLASGVVLTIPANSKYILIS
;
A
#
# COMPACT_ATOMS: atom_id res chain seq x y z
N MET A 1 66.99 -7.73 -4.23
CA MET A 1 66.47 -6.41 -3.81
C MET A 1 65.87 -5.75 -5.04
N LEU A 2 64.55 -5.76 -5.15
CA LEU A 2 63.80 -5.16 -6.24
C LEU A 2 63.54 -3.70 -5.86
N ASN A 3 64.02 -2.73 -6.65
CA ASN A 3 63.40 -1.41 -6.66
C ASN A 3 62.19 -1.46 -7.61
N ALA A 4 61.16 -0.70 -7.29
CA ALA A 4 59.75 -1.00 -7.58
C ALA A 4 59.28 -0.97 -9.05
N THR A 5 60.15 -1.09 -10.06
CA THR A 5 59.74 -0.99 -11.47
C THR A 5 60.40 -1.98 -12.44
N THR A 6 61.30 -2.87 -11.99
CA THR A 6 61.98 -3.82 -12.91
C THR A 6 62.17 -5.21 -12.29
N VAL A 7 61.63 -6.25 -12.95
CA VAL A 7 61.90 -7.67 -12.65
C VAL A 7 62.92 -8.20 -13.66
N ARG A 8 64.04 -8.75 -13.18
CA ARG A 8 65.10 -9.31 -14.02
C ARG A 8 65.16 -10.82 -13.80
N PHE A 9 64.96 -11.60 -14.85
CA PHE A 9 65.11 -13.06 -14.78
C PHE A 9 66.59 -13.45 -14.91
N ASN A 10 67.07 -14.33 -14.03
CA ASN A 10 68.45 -14.80 -14.04
C ASN A 10 68.70 -15.92 -15.09
N SER A 11 67.63 -16.41 -15.71
CA SER A 11 67.63 -17.39 -16.80
C SER A 11 66.43 -17.14 -17.70
N ALA A 12 66.54 -17.48 -18.98
CA ALA A 12 65.44 -17.32 -19.92
C ALA A 12 64.25 -18.24 -19.51
N PRO A 13 63.01 -17.75 -19.55
CA PRO A 13 61.81 -18.59 -19.37
C PRO A 13 61.76 -19.71 -20.41
N GLY A 14 61.20 -20.87 -20.03
CA GLY A 14 61.03 -22.01 -20.94
C GLY A 14 60.08 -21.70 -22.11
N ASN A 15 60.28 -22.38 -23.24
CA ASN A 15 59.47 -22.17 -24.45
C ASN A 15 57.98 -22.50 -24.17
N SER A 16 57.07 -21.66 -24.65
CA SER A 16 55.61 -21.74 -24.42
C SER A 16 55.13 -21.68 -22.96
N VAL A 17 55.94 -21.19 -22.02
CA VAL A 17 55.51 -20.97 -20.63
C VAL A 17 54.98 -19.55 -20.47
N ALA A 18 53.73 -19.42 -20.00
CA ALA A 18 53.16 -18.12 -19.63
C ALA A 18 53.78 -17.62 -18.32
N ILE A 19 54.30 -16.40 -18.33
CA ILE A 19 54.83 -15.75 -17.12
C ILE A 19 53.71 -14.89 -16.53
N ARG A 20 53.32 -15.18 -15.29
CA ARG A 20 52.37 -14.35 -14.53
C ARG A 20 53.13 -13.56 -13.48
N ILE A 21 53.00 -12.24 -13.53
CA ILE A 21 53.59 -11.32 -12.55
C ILE A 21 52.44 -10.72 -11.74
N TYR A 22 52.48 -10.87 -10.41
CA TYR A 22 51.53 -10.26 -9.49
C TYR A 22 52.29 -9.51 -8.40
N ARG A 23 51.63 -8.51 -7.80
CA ARG A 23 52.11 -7.84 -6.59
C ARG A 23 51.79 -8.70 -5.37
N GLU A 24 52.66 -8.66 -4.37
CA GLU A 24 52.40 -9.25 -3.06
C GLU A 24 52.69 -8.21 -1.98
N THR A 25 51.62 -7.73 -1.36
CA THR A 25 51.68 -6.75 -0.28
C THR A 25 51.82 -7.48 1.05
N ALA A 26 52.87 -7.18 1.81
CA ALA A 26 53.06 -7.74 3.14
C ALA A 26 51.87 -7.35 4.05
N TYR A 27 51.25 -8.32 4.72
CA TYR A 27 50.04 -8.13 5.54
C TYR A 27 50.26 -8.46 7.02
N THR A 28 51.46 -8.89 7.40
CA THR A 28 51.77 -9.36 8.76
C THR A 28 52.12 -8.24 9.74
N ASN A 29 52.56 -7.07 9.24
CA ASN A 29 52.87 -5.89 10.05
C ASN A 29 52.30 -4.63 9.38
N PRO A 30 51.72 -3.68 10.14
CA PRO A 30 51.25 -2.41 9.58
C PRO A 30 52.43 -1.55 9.11
N LYS A 31 52.22 -0.68 8.12
CA LYS A 31 53.23 0.30 7.67
C LYS A 31 53.57 1.32 8.76
N ALA A 32 52.60 1.66 9.62
CA ALA A 32 52.80 2.51 10.79
C ALA A 32 51.98 2.02 12.00
N THR A 33 52.54 2.14 13.20
CA THR A 33 51.86 1.78 14.46
C THR A 33 51.46 3.05 15.21
N PHE A 34 50.18 3.17 15.57
CA PHE A 34 49.68 4.32 16.34
C PHE A 34 49.73 4.01 17.84
N TYR A 35 50.42 4.84 18.61
CA TYR A 35 50.48 4.73 20.08
C TYR A 35 49.53 5.75 20.74
N PRO A 36 48.92 5.44 21.91
CA PRO A 36 48.06 6.37 22.62
C PRO A 36 48.73 7.73 22.87
N GLY A 37 48.01 8.83 22.58
CA GLY A 37 48.51 10.20 22.74
C GLY A 37 49.41 10.71 21.60
N SER A 38 49.67 9.92 20.56
CA SER A 38 50.43 10.38 19.38
C SER A 38 49.56 11.17 18.40
N ALA A 39 50.12 12.22 17.79
CA ALA A 39 49.49 12.90 16.66
C ALA A 39 49.62 12.03 15.39
N ILE A 40 48.50 11.61 14.81
CA ILE A 40 48.47 10.78 13.61
C ILE A 40 48.73 11.66 12.38
N ARG A 41 49.76 11.33 11.59
CA ARG A 41 49.99 12.00 10.30
C ARG A 41 49.12 11.35 9.23
N ALA A 42 48.54 12.18 8.35
CA ALA A 42 47.71 11.70 7.26
C ALA A 42 48.46 10.71 6.33
N GLY A 43 49.78 10.88 6.15
CA GLY A 43 50.61 9.94 5.37
C GLY A 43 50.64 8.53 5.96
N ASP A 44 50.88 8.41 7.27
CA ASP A 44 50.95 7.11 7.96
C ASP A 44 49.59 6.38 7.91
N LEU A 45 48.48 7.14 8.01
CA LEU A 45 47.14 6.59 7.85
C LEU A 45 46.85 6.15 6.42
N ASN A 46 47.23 6.96 5.42
CA ASN A 46 47.06 6.63 4.01
C ASN A 46 47.88 5.39 3.65
N ASP A 47 49.10 5.24 4.15
CA ASP A 47 49.97 4.08 3.87
C ASP A 47 49.40 2.77 4.43
N ASN A 48 48.90 2.78 5.67
CA ASN A 48 48.19 1.63 6.24
C ASN A 48 46.89 1.33 5.49
N THR A 49 46.18 2.37 5.04
CA THR A 49 44.93 2.22 4.28
C THR A 49 45.19 1.64 2.88
N LEU A 50 46.24 2.11 2.19
CA LEU A 50 46.68 1.56 0.90
C LEU A 50 47.18 0.12 1.04
N GLN A 51 47.93 -0.20 2.11
CA GLN A 51 48.35 -1.57 2.40
C GLN A 51 47.13 -2.49 2.50
N ASN A 52 46.11 -2.10 3.27
CA ASN A 52 44.86 -2.86 3.36
C ASN A 52 44.13 -2.97 2.02
N LEU A 53 44.06 -1.89 1.24
CA LEU A 53 43.43 -1.90 -0.08
C LEU A 53 44.12 -2.90 -1.02
N TYR A 54 45.45 -2.88 -1.08
CA TYR A 54 46.22 -3.77 -1.95
C TYR A 54 46.14 -5.23 -1.51
N VAL A 55 46.19 -5.52 -0.21
CA VAL A 55 45.99 -6.88 0.31
C VAL A 55 44.61 -7.40 -0.05
N ASN A 56 43.56 -6.59 0.08
CA ASN A 56 42.20 -7.00 -0.30
C ASN A 56 42.06 -7.23 -1.81
N GLN A 57 42.60 -6.33 -2.64
CA GLN A 57 42.59 -6.50 -4.09
C GLN A 57 43.36 -7.76 -4.51
N GLU A 58 44.54 -8.01 -3.95
CA GLU A 58 45.34 -9.21 -4.22
C GLU A 58 44.65 -10.49 -3.74
N SER A 59 43.96 -10.45 -2.59
CA SER A 59 43.18 -11.59 -2.09
C SER A 59 42.01 -11.90 -3.02
N ASN A 60 41.25 -10.89 -3.44
CA ASN A 60 40.17 -11.04 -4.40
C ASN A 60 40.68 -11.56 -5.76
N ASP A 61 41.81 -11.06 -6.25
CA ASP A 61 42.42 -11.54 -7.48
C ASP A 61 42.93 -12.98 -7.36
N LYS A 62 43.46 -13.37 -6.18
CA LYS A 62 43.86 -14.77 -5.90
C LYS A 62 42.65 -15.69 -5.90
N VAL A 63 41.55 -15.30 -5.25
CA VAL A 63 40.29 -16.06 -5.25
C VAL A 63 39.72 -16.13 -6.67
N ALA A 64 39.61 -15.01 -7.38
CA ALA A 64 39.11 -14.98 -8.75
C ALA A 64 39.96 -15.82 -9.70
N ASN A 65 41.30 -15.77 -9.60
CA ASN A 65 42.18 -16.61 -10.42
C ASN A 65 42.12 -18.10 -10.05
N ALA A 66 41.93 -18.45 -8.77
CA ALA A 66 41.71 -19.84 -8.36
C ALA A 66 40.39 -20.38 -8.94
N TRP A 67 39.36 -19.54 -9.02
CA TRP A 67 38.07 -19.88 -9.63
C TRP A 67 38.11 -19.90 -11.17
N LEU A 68 38.88 -19.01 -11.82
CA LEU A 68 38.87 -18.82 -13.28
C LEU A 68 40.04 -19.50 -14.03
N THR A 69 41.15 -19.87 -13.38
CA THR A 69 42.36 -20.40 -14.06
C THR A 69 43.09 -21.58 -13.38
N GLY A 70 42.43 -22.38 -12.51
CA GLY A 70 42.97 -23.64 -11.93
C GLY A 70 43.59 -23.45 -10.53
N ASP A 71 43.42 -24.30 -9.52
CA ASP A 71 43.21 -25.76 -9.45
C ASP A 71 41.96 -26.14 -8.62
N PRO A 72 41.01 -26.93 -9.14
CA PRO A 72 40.24 -27.80 -8.27
C PRO A 72 41.20 -28.84 -7.68
N THR A 73 41.04 -29.20 -6.41
CA THR A 73 41.99 -30.11 -5.73
C THR A 73 42.07 -31.52 -6.31
N ILE A 74 41.12 -31.89 -7.19
CA ILE A 74 41.17 -33.11 -8.00
C ILE A 74 40.81 -32.75 -9.46
N ILE A 75 41.74 -32.97 -10.39
CA ILE A 75 41.50 -32.84 -11.84
C ILE A 75 41.18 -34.18 -12.51
N SER A 76 40.72 -34.17 -13.76
CA SER A 76 40.20 -35.36 -14.46
C SER A 76 41.22 -36.47 -14.71
N THR A 77 42.51 -36.21 -14.49
CA THR A 77 43.61 -37.18 -14.62
C THR A 77 44.08 -37.74 -13.27
N GLU A 78 43.52 -37.26 -12.16
CA GLU A 78 43.91 -37.67 -10.81
C GLU A 78 42.96 -38.73 -10.24
N SER A 79 43.50 -39.59 -9.37
CA SER A 79 42.72 -40.61 -8.68
C SER A 79 41.82 -39.98 -7.63
N TRP A 80 40.59 -40.49 -7.50
CA TRP A 80 39.65 -40.06 -6.47
C TRP A 80 40.05 -40.62 -5.10
N TYR A 81 40.17 -39.75 -4.10
CA TYR A 81 40.41 -40.15 -2.70
C TYR A 81 39.07 -40.47 -2.03
N THR A 82 38.84 -41.72 -1.66
CA THR A 82 37.55 -42.19 -1.13
C THR A 82 37.40 -42.05 0.39
N THR A 83 38.36 -41.40 1.06
CA THR A 83 38.42 -41.29 2.53
C THR A 83 38.69 -39.88 3.04
N ASP A 84 38.72 -38.86 2.16
CA ASP A 84 39.02 -37.46 2.50
C ASP A 84 37.99 -36.53 1.84
N ASP A 85 37.12 -35.92 2.66
CA ASP A 85 36.02 -35.05 2.22
C ASP A 85 36.45 -33.57 2.06
N THR A 86 37.75 -33.26 2.19
CA THR A 86 38.25 -31.86 2.16
C THR A 86 38.57 -31.35 0.75
N LYS A 87 38.22 -32.11 -0.29
CA LYS A 87 38.62 -31.88 -1.68
C LYS A 87 37.42 -31.56 -2.57
N ILE A 88 37.56 -30.56 -3.44
CA ILE A 88 36.59 -30.19 -4.48
C ILE A 88 37.15 -30.65 -5.83
N ALA A 89 36.36 -31.40 -6.59
CA ALA A 89 36.73 -31.94 -7.90
C ALA A 89 36.20 -31.07 -9.06
N SER A 90 36.91 -31.08 -10.20
CA SER A 90 36.41 -30.45 -11.42
C SER A 90 35.17 -31.17 -11.95
N THR A 91 34.31 -30.46 -12.67
CA THR A 91 33.14 -31.06 -13.35
C THR A 91 33.55 -32.23 -14.25
N LYS A 92 34.70 -32.13 -14.94
CA LYS A 92 35.21 -33.20 -15.82
C LYS A 92 35.71 -34.41 -15.03
N ALA A 93 36.32 -34.19 -13.86
CA ALA A 93 36.73 -35.28 -12.98
C ALA A 93 35.52 -36.05 -12.44
N ILE A 94 34.43 -35.35 -12.11
CA ILE A 94 33.18 -35.96 -11.65
C ILE A 94 32.56 -36.79 -12.78
N GLU A 95 32.45 -36.22 -13.98
CA GLU A 95 31.91 -36.90 -15.16
C GLU A 95 32.69 -38.19 -15.46
N ASN A 96 34.02 -38.13 -15.47
CA ASN A 96 34.87 -39.31 -15.71
C ASN A 96 34.70 -40.37 -14.61
N ARG A 97 34.57 -39.97 -13.34
CA ARG A 97 34.38 -40.90 -12.22
C ARG A 97 33.04 -41.61 -12.30
N ILE A 98 31.97 -40.88 -12.60
CA ILE A 98 30.63 -41.42 -12.79
C ILE A 98 30.63 -42.40 -13.96
N ALA A 99 31.18 -42.01 -15.12
CA ALA A 99 31.29 -42.87 -16.29
C ALA A 99 32.03 -44.18 -15.96
N ALA A 100 33.19 -44.09 -15.29
CA ALA A 100 33.96 -45.27 -14.91
C ALA A 100 33.22 -46.19 -13.90
N GLN A 101 32.48 -45.62 -12.93
CA GLN A 101 31.67 -46.43 -12.01
C GLN A 101 30.48 -47.09 -12.69
N ILE A 102 29.82 -46.39 -13.61
CA ILE A 102 28.73 -46.95 -14.41
C ILE A 102 29.25 -48.09 -15.29
N ASP A 103 30.38 -47.89 -15.99
CA ASP A 103 30.99 -48.95 -16.81
C ASP A 103 31.37 -50.17 -15.96
N THR A 104 31.97 -49.94 -14.79
CA THR A 104 32.31 -51.02 -13.83
C THR A 104 31.07 -51.77 -13.37
N ALA A 105 29.98 -51.08 -13.01
CA ALA A 105 28.74 -51.72 -12.56
C ALA A 105 28.05 -52.49 -13.72
N ILE A 106 28.05 -51.93 -14.93
CA ILE A 106 27.48 -52.61 -16.10
C ILE A 106 28.26 -53.89 -16.41
N GLU A 107 29.59 -53.86 -16.39
CA GLU A 107 30.40 -55.05 -16.68
C GLU A 107 30.42 -56.05 -15.53
N GLY A 108 30.52 -55.57 -14.29
CA GLY A 108 30.70 -56.38 -13.09
C GLY A 108 29.42 -56.91 -12.46
N ASP A 109 28.30 -56.20 -12.54
CA ASP A 109 27.05 -56.62 -11.90
C ASP A 109 26.01 -57.07 -12.94
N VAL A 110 25.86 -56.35 -14.05
CA VAL A 110 24.81 -56.64 -15.04
C VAL A 110 25.26 -57.71 -16.05
N LEU A 111 26.51 -57.67 -16.49
CA LEU A 111 27.04 -58.54 -17.55
C LEU A 111 28.04 -59.59 -17.05
N ALA A 112 28.27 -59.68 -15.75
CA ALA A 112 29.16 -60.67 -15.17
C ALA A 112 28.47 -62.05 -15.11
N GLY A 113 28.28 -62.67 -16.26
CA GLY A 113 27.66 -63.98 -16.41
C GLY A 113 27.53 -64.41 -17.86
N THR A 114 27.04 -65.62 -18.09
CA THR A 114 26.78 -66.14 -19.44
C THR A 114 25.47 -65.65 -20.05
N ASP A 115 24.53 -65.23 -19.20
CA ASP A 115 23.14 -64.99 -19.60
C ASP A 115 22.96 -63.68 -20.37
N LEU A 116 23.83 -62.70 -20.15
CA LEU A 116 23.85 -61.42 -20.85
C LEU A 116 25.26 -61.14 -21.36
N THR A 117 25.44 -61.04 -22.67
CA THR A 117 26.74 -60.70 -23.27
C THR A 117 26.67 -59.43 -24.11
N LYS A 118 27.67 -58.55 -23.94
CA LYS A 118 27.89 -57.39 -24.82
C LYS A 118 28.22 -57.89 -26.23
N THR A 119 27.43 -57.52 -27.23
CA THR A 119 27.76 -57.77 -28.64
C THR A 119 28.41 -56.53 -29.24
N GLN A 120 29.40 -56.72 -30.12
CA GLN A 120 30.34 -55.68 -30.53
C GLN A 120 29.66 -54.51 -31.27
N THR A 121 29.76 -53.33 -30.67
CA THR A 121 29.46 -51.97 -31.21
C THR A 121 27.99 -51.73 -31.58
N GLY A 122 27.21 -51.11 -30.66
CA GLY A 122 25.86 -50.62 -30.99
C GLY A 122 24.79 -50.63 -29.90
N GLY A 123 25.14 -50.65 -28.60
CA GLY A 123 24.16 -50.48 -27.51
C GLY A 123 23.16 -51.62 -27.31
N GLN A 124 23.39 -52.79 -27.92
CA GLN A 124 22.55 -53.99 -27.73
C GLN A 124 23.20 -54.97 -26.76
N VAL A 125 22.37 -55.59 -25.92
CA VAL A 125 22.73 -56.72 -25.04
C VAL A 125 22.06 -57.97 -25.59
N THR A 126 22.82 -59.05 -25.74
CA THR A 126 22.26 -60.35 -26.13
C THR A 126 21.85 -61.11 -24.89
N ILE A 127 20.58 -61.50 -24.81
CA ILE A 127 20.08 -62.45 -23.82
C ILE A 127 20.37 -63.85 -24.33
N ASN A 128 21.39 -64.51 -23.77
CA ASN A 128 21.73 -65.88 -24.12
C ASN A 128 20.74 -66.83 -23.44
N HIS A 129 19.62 -67.10 -24.10
CA HIS A 129 18.69 -68.13 -23.63
C HIS A 129 19.28 -69.53 -23.90
N SER A 130 19.54 -70.32 -22.86
CA SER A 130 20.00 -71.71 -23.06
C SER A 130 18.87 -72.55 -23.69
N VAL A 131 18.97 -72.86 -24.99
CA VAL A 131 18.05 -73.74 -25.74
C VAL A 131 18.46 -75.20 -25.71
N THR A 132 19.46 -75.56 -24.90
CA THR A 132 19.91 -76.94 -24.74
C THR A 132 18.76 -77.81 -24.25
N GLY A 133 18.32 -78.75 -25.09
CA GLY A 133 17.18 -79.65 -24.82
C GLY A 133 15.86 -79.28 -25.50
N ALA A 134 15.83 -78.28 -26.38
CA ALA A 134 14.61 -77.97 -27.16
C ALA A 134 14.25 -79.12 -28.13
N SER A 135 12.97 -79.53 -28.13
CA SER A 135 12.42 -80.60 -28.96
C SER A 135 11.44 -80.02 -30.01
N SER A 136 11.42 -80.58 -31.23
CA SER A 136 10.46 -80.22 -32.28
C SER A 136 9.81 -81.47 -32.88
N VAL A 137 8.52 -81.35 -33.24
CA VAL A 137 7.72 -82.38 -33.92
C VAL A 137 6.96 -81.75 -35.09
N ASN A 138 6.73 -82.54 -36.14
CA ASN A 138 5.99 -82.14 -37.33
C ASN A 138 4.50 -82.53 -37.18
N ASN A 139 3.62 -81.54 -37.13
CA ASN A 139 2.17 -81.67 -36.89
C ASN A 139 1.34 -81.75 -38.19
N SER A 140 1.87 -82.42 -39.20
CA SER A 140 1.14 -82.66 -40.46
C SER A 140 0.22 -83.89 -40.36
N ASN A 141 -0.80 -83.96 -41.22
CA ASN A 141 -1.72 -85.09 -41.37
C ASN A 141 -2.49 -85.50 -40.10
N GLY A 142 -3.34 -84.60 -39.56
CA GLY A 142 -4.27 -84.93 -38.47
C GLY A 142 -3.66 -85.09 -37.08
N SER A 143 -2.33 -85.07 -36.98
CA SER A 143 -1.58 -85.17 -35.72
C SER A 143 -1.45 -83.81 -35.04
N VAL A 144 -1.91 -83.71 -33.79
CA VAL A 144 -1.79 -82.50 -32.97
C VAL A 144 -0.84 -82.76 -31.80
N ILE A 145 -0.20 -81.70 -31.29
CA ILE A 145 0.55 -81.81 -30.04
C ILE A 145 -0.46 -81.80 -28.90
N GLN A 146 -0.48 -82.87 -28.12
CA GLN A 146 -1.40 -83.01 -26.99
C GLN A 146 -0.74 -82.57 -25.69
N ASP A 147 0.53 -82.94 -25.50
CA ASP A 147 1.28 -82.65 -24.29
C ASP A 147 2.59 -81.94 -24.63
N LEU A 148 2.86 -80.82 -23.95
CA LEU A 148 4.18 -80.18 -23.95
C LEU A 148 4.80 -80.38 -22.57
N THR A 149 5.96 -81.05 -22.56
CA THR A 149 6.80 -81.10 -21.37
C THR A 149 7.69 -79.87 -21.37
N ILE A 150 7.42 -78.97 -20.44
CA ILE A 150 8.17 -77.73 -20.27
C ILE A 150 9.05 -77.88 -19.02
N ASN A 151 10.34 -77.55 -19.14
CA ASN A 151 11.22 -77.58 -17.98
C ASN A 151 10.91 -76.42 -17.01
N GLY A 152 11.52 -76.44 -15.82
CA GLY A 152 11.32 -75.39 -14.81
C GLY A 152 11.71 -73.96 -15.24
N ARG A 153 12.30 -73.79 -16.43
CA ARG A 153 12.68 -72.50 -17.03
C ARG A 153 11.76 -72.09 -18.19
N GLY A 154 10.67 -72.82 -18.44
CA GLY A 154 9.68 -72.46 -19.46
C GLY A 154 10.00 -72.93 -20.88
N HIS A 155 11.08 -73.70 -21.09
CA HIS A 155 11.46 -74.20 -22.42
C HIS A 155 10.83 -75.58 -22.66
N VAL A 156 10.33 -75.81 -23.88
CA VAL A 156 9.77 -77.10 -24.30
C VAL A 156 10.91 -78.11 -24.45
N THR A 157 10.96 -79.08 -23.53
CA THR A 157 11.99 -80.13 -23.52
C THR A 157 11.49 -81.49 -24.01
N GLY A 158 10.19 -81.63 -24.21
CA GLY A 158 9.57 -82.80 -24.80
C GLY A 158 8.21 -82.47 -25.38
N THR A 159 7.82 -83.19 -26.44
CA THR A 159 6.54 -83.01 -27.12
C THR A 159 5.89 -84.38 -27.30
N GLY A 160 4.64 -84.51 -26.87
CA GLY A 160 3.78 -85.67 -27.11
C GLY A 160 2.75 -85.32 -28.18
N SER A 161 2.78 -85.99 -29.32
CA SER A 161 1.77 -85.84 -30.38
C SER A 161 0.77 -86.98 -30.34
N VAL A 162 -0.50 -86.66 -30.61
CA VAL A 162 -1.57 -87.64 -30.75
C VAL A 162 -2.22 -87.46 -32.11
N ASN A 163 -2.53 -88.57 -32.79
CA ASN A 163 -3.41 -88.51 -33.95
C ASN A 163 -4.86 -88.40 -33.47
N LEU A 164 -5.60 -87.39 -33.95
CA LEU A 164 -7.00 -87.24 -33.60
C LEU A 164 -7.92 -88.14 -34.43
N ASP A 165 -7.44 -88.66 -35.56
CA ASP A 165 -8.19 -89.56 -36.44
C ASP A 165 -8.59 -90.87 -35.73
N ASP A 166 -7.91 -91.25 -34.65
CA ASP A 166 -8.22 -92.46 -33.88
C ASP A 166 -9.29 -92.23 -32.77
N ARG A 167 -9.69 -90.96 -32.49
CA ARG A 167 -10.57 -90.62 -31.34
C ARG A 167 -11.80 -89.80 -31.71
N TYR A 168 -11.87 -89.23 -32.92
CA TYR A 168 -13.03 -88.51 -33.42
C TYR A 168 -13.38 -89.04 -34.82
N TYR A 169 -14.67 -89.03 -35.17
CA TYR A 169 -15.14 -89.47 -36.48
C TYR A 169 -14.50 -88.63 -37.60
N THR A 170 -14.09 -89.28 -38.68
CA THR A 170 -13.48 -88.62 -39.84
C THR A 170 -14.52 -87.80 -40.61
N GLU A 171 -14.08 -86.81 -41.40
CA GLU A 171 -14.97 -86.01 -42.27
C GLU A 171 -15.78 -86.89 -43.25
N THR A 172 -15.30 -88.09 -43.56
CA THR A 172 -15.99 -89.09 -44.39
C THR A 172 -17.14 -89.78 -43.66
N GLU A 173 -17.12 -89.81 -42.32
CA GLU A 173 -18.15 -90.39 -41.45
C GLU A 173 -19.20 -89.36 -41.01
N LEU A 174 -19.01 -88.07 -41.35
CA LEU A 174 -19.95 -86.97 -41.16
C LEU A 174 -20.55 -86.55 -42.52
N ASN A 175 -21.87 -86.58 -42.67
CA ASN A 175 -22.49 -86.10 -43.91
C ASN A 175 -22.71 -84.58 -43.84
N ALA A 176 -21.81 -83.81 -44.45
CA ALA A 176 -21.80 -82.34 -44.43
C ALA A 176 -21.75 -81.72 -43.02
N GLY A 177 -21.06 -82.39 -42.09
CA GLY A 177 -20.72 -81.81 -40.77
C GLY A 177 -21.76 -82.00 -39.67
N GLN A 178 -22.79 -82.85 -39.82
CA GLN A 178 -23.72 -83.17 -38.73
C GLN A 178 -23.82 -84.68 -38.48
N LEU A 179 -23.88 -85.08 -37.20
CA LEU A 179 -24.28 -86.43 -36.79
C LEU A 179 -25.77 -86.65 -37.12
N ASP A 180 -26.14 -87.90 -37.41
CA ASP A 180 -27.50 -88.35 -37.70
C ASP A 180 -28.50 -87.88 -36.62
N ASN A 181 -29.33 -86.88 -36.94
CA ASN A 181 -30.29 -86.24 -36.02
C ASN A 181 -31.57 -87.08 -35.76
N ARG A 182 -31.50 -88.40 -35.89
CA ARG A 182 -32.62 -89.31 -35.59
C ARG A 182 -32.47 -89.92 -34.21
N TYR A 183 -32.51 -89.09 -33.17
CA TYR A 183 -32.68 -89.55 -31.79
C TYR A 183 -34.03 -89.09 -31.24
N PHE A 184 -35.04 -89.93 -31.45
CA PHE A 184 -35.98 -90.26 -30.37
C PHE A 184 -35.96 -91.78 -30.28
N THR A 185 -35.64 -92.34 -29.11
CA THR A 185 -35.80 -93.79 -28.92
C THR A 185 -37.29 -94.08 -28.70
N GLU A 186 -37.84 -95.16 -29.27
CA GLU A 186 -39.27 -95.51 -29.15
C GLU A 186 -39.78 -95.57 -27.70
N THR A 187 -38.88 -95.72 -26.73
CA THR A 187 -39.14 -95.67 -25.29
C THR A 187 -39.50 -94.29 -24.74
N GLU A 188 -39.28 -93.21 -25.49
CA GLU A 188 -39.50 -91.82 -25.04
C GLU A 188 -40.84 -91.23 -25.55
N LEU A 189 -41.62 -92.00 -26.31
CA LEU A 189 -42.94 -91.63 -26.83
C LEU A 189 -44.05 -92.38 -26.08
N THR A 190 -45.01 -91.66 -25.48
CA THR A 190 -46.25 -92.25 -24.95
C THR A 190 -47.39 -91.94 -25.93
N ASN A 191 -47.96 -92.97 -26.56
CA ASN A 191 -49.06 -92.83 -27.52
C ASN A 191 -48.78 -91.84 -28.69
N GLY A 192 -47.52 -91.73 -29.13
CA GLY A 192 -47.13 -90.87 -30.25
C GLY A 192 -46.95 -89.39 -29.90
N ALA A 193 -46.95 -89.02 -28.62
CA ALA A 193 -46.57 -87.71 -28.12
C ALA A 193 -45.40 -87.80 -27.11
N LEU A 194 -44.68 -86.70 -26.91
CA LEU A 194 -43.62 -86.60 -25.91
C LEU A 194 -44.20 -86.82 -24.50
N ASP A 195 -43.58 -87.67 -23.70
CA ASP A 195 -43.93 -87.83 -22.28
C ASP A 195 -43.75 -86.49 -21.58
N GLY A 196 -44.76 -86.02 -20.80
CA GLY A 196 -44.98 -84.63 -20.36
C GLY A 196 -43.90 -83.97 -19.48
N ARG A 197 -42.69 -84.54 -19.46
CA ARG A 197 -41.40 -83.97 -19.07
C ARG A 197 -40.74 -83.18 -20.20
N TYR A 198 -41.13 -83.41 -21.45
CA TYR A 198 -40.63 -82.72 -22.64
C TYR A 198 -41.81 -82.10 -23.38
N PHE A 199 -41.74 -80.79 -23.61
CA PHE A 199 -42.74 -80.04 -24.35
C PHE A 199 -42.13 -79.60 -25.68
N THR A 200 -42.89 -79.64 -26.76
CA THR A 200 -42.55 -78.87 -27.97
C THR A 200 -42.50 -77.38 -27.64
N GLU A 201 -41.83 -76.55 -28.44
CA GLU A 201 -41.82 -75.09 -28.25
C GLU A 201 -43.25 -74.53 -28.09
N THR A 202 -44.18 -75.03 -28.91
CA THR A 202 -45.60 -74.68 -28.84
C THR A 202 -46.26 -75.08 -27.52
N GLU A 203 -45.96 -76.27 -26.99
CA GLU A 203 -46.52 -76.76 -25.72
C GLU A 203 -45.88 -76.09 -24.49
N SER A 204 -44.60 -75.74 -24.57
CA SER A 204 -43.87 -75.01 -23.53
C SER A 204 -44.42 -73.59 -23.41
N ASP A 205 -44.59 -72.88 -24.52
CA ASP A 205 -45.18 -71.54 -24.54
C ASP A 205 -46.60 -71.54 -23.96
N ALA A 206 -47.42 -72.53 -24.33
CA ALA A 206 -48.80 -72.64 -23.82
C ALA A 206 -48.90 -72.94 -22.31
N ARG A 207 -47.86 -73.51 -21.70
CA ARG A 207 -47.79 -73.83 -20.26
C ARG A 207 -47.09 -72.76 -19.42
N TYR A 208 -46.00 -72.18 -19.90
CA TYR A 208 -45.13 -71.30 -19.10
C TYR A 208 -45.28 -69.81 -19.42
N TYR A 209 -45.86 -69.43 -20.57
CA TYR A 209 -46.05 -68.03 -20.94
C TYR A 209 -47.45 -67.81 -21.56
N ARG A 210 -48.46 -67.69 -20.70
CA ARG A 210 -49.85 -67.51 -21.13
C ARG A 210 -50.24 -66.03 -21.14
N LEU A 211 -50.24 -65.43 -22.32
CA LEU A 211 -50.91 -64.16 -22.58
C LEU A 211 -52.43 -64.32 -22.26
N ASN A 212 -52.97 -63.48 -21.38
CA ASN A 212 -54.36 -63.53 -20.85
C ASN A 212 -54.63 -64.62 -19.80
N SER A 213 -53.65 -65.00 -18.98
CA SER A 213 -53.88 -65.83 -17.79
C SER A 213 -54.39 -65.01 -16.60
N VAL A 214 -54.90 -65.68 -15.56
CA VAL A 214 -55.22 -65.02 -14.28
C VAL A 214 -53.99 -64.42 -13.61
N GLU A 215 -52.76 -64.72 -14.07
CA GLU A 215 -51.47 -64.32 -13.48
C GLU A 215 -50.92 -63.02 -14.09
N GLU A 216 -51.57 -62.45 -15.11
CA GLU A 216 -51.14 -61.21 -15.74
C GLU A 216 -52.02 -60.01 -15.36
N ILE A 217 -51.41 -58.82 -15.26
CA ILE A 217 -52.15 -57.55 -15.24
C ILE A 217 -52.29 -57.08 -16.69
N GLN A 218 -53.52 -57.08 -17.19
CA GLN A 218 -53.86 -56.54 -18.52
C GLN A 218 -53.90 -55.01 -18.52
N SER A 219 -53.78 -54.41 -19.70
CA SER A 219 -53.93 -52.95 -19.84
C SER A 219 -55.33 -52.52 -19.40
N GLY A 220 -55.42 -51.47 -18.57
CA GLY A 220 -56.66 -50.97 -17.99
C GLY A 220 -57.09 -51.63 -16.67
N GLU A 221 -56.41 -52.68 -16.22
CA GLU A 221 -56.66 -53.30 -14.91
C GLU A 221 -56.00 -52.50 -13.78
N THR A 222 -56.65 -52.48 -12.60
CA THR A 222 -56.10 -51.78 -11.43
C THR A 222 -54.87 -52.53 -10.91
N TRP A 223 -53.75 -51.83 -10.77
CA TRP A 223 -52.54 -52.40 -10.18
C TRP A 223 -52.74 -52.62 -8.68
N ALA A 224 -52.76 -53.88 -8.25
CA ALA A 224 -52.68 -54.23 -6.83
C ALA A 224 -51.22 -54.21 -6.36
N ALA A 225 -50.96 -53.75 -5.14
CA ALA A 225 -49.64 -53.82 -4.51
C ALA A 225 -49.36 -55.27 -4.05
N ALA A 226 -49.19 -56.20 -4.98
CA ALA A 226 -48.91 -57.60 -4.72
C ALA A 226 -47.91 -58.16 -5.75
N ASP A 227 -46.91 -58.90 -5.28
CA ASP A 227 -45.83 -59.46 -6.11
C ASP A 227 -46.20 -60.79 -6.79
N ASN A 228 -47.50 -61.03 -7.02
CA ASN A 228 -48.04 -62.31 -7.50
C ASN A 228 -48.63 -62.25 -8.93
N LYS A 229 -48.34 -61.18 -9.66
CA LYS A 229 -48.73 -60.99 -11.07
C LYS A 229 -47.57 -60.42 -11.88
N VAL A 230 -47.55 -60.72 -13.18
CA VAL A 230 -46.65 -60.09 -14.16
C VAL A 230 -47.47 -59.13 -15.02
N ALA A 231 -47.08 -57.85 -15.09
CA ALA A 231 -47.78 -56.89 -15.93
C ALA A 231 -47.41 -57.07 -17.41
N THR A 232 -48.42 -57.02 -18.29
CA THR A 232 -48.17 -56.99 -19.75
C THR A 232 -47.40 -55.71 -20.13
N THR A 233 -46.64 -55.73 -21.22
CA THR A 233 -45.93 -54.53 -21.70
C THR A 233 -46.87 -53.34 -21.90
N ALA A 234 -48.10 -53.59 -22.38
CA ALA A 234 -49.13 -52.55 -22.54
C ALA A 234 -49.68 -52.01 -21.20
N ALA A 235 -49.75 -52.83 -20.14
CA ALA A 235 -50.13 -52.37 -18.81
C ALA A 235 -49.01 -51.55 -18.14
N ILE A 236 -47.75 -51.90 -18.38
CA ILE A 236 -46.57 -51.15 -17.91
C ILE A 236 -46.50 -49.79 -18.63
N ASP A 237 -46.64 -49.79 -19.95
CA ASP A 237 -46.62 -48.57 -20.78
C ASP A 237 -47.73 -47.60 -20.36
N ALA A 238 -48.96 -48.10 -20.20
CA ALA A 238 -50.08 -47.29 -19.70
C ALA A 238 -49.80 -46.75 -18.29
N ARG A 239 -49.27 -47.56 -17.37
CA ARG A 239 -48.96 -47.11 -15.99
C ARG A 239 -47.86 -46.05 -15.95
N ILE A 240 -46.82 -46.18 -16.78
CA ILE A 240 -45.75 -45.18 -16.89
C ILE A 240 -46.30 -43.89 -17.48
N THR A 241 -47.13 -44.00 -18.52
CA THR A 241 -47.80 -42.86 -19.17
C THR A 241 -48.69 -42.13 -18.15
N ASP A 242 -49.62 -42.83 -17.49
CA ASP A 242 -50.48 -42.28 -16.44
C ASP A 242 -49.67 -41.57 -15.34
N LEU A 243 -48.56 -42.18 -14.87
CA LEU A 243 -47.74 -41.59 -13.82
C LEU A 243 -46.98 -40.34 -14.30
N VAL A 244 -46.49 -40.34 -15.54
CA VAL A 244 -45.79 -39.21 -16.17
C VAL A 244 -46.77 -38.08 -16.49
N ASP A 245 -48.01 -38.42 -16.80
CA ASP A 245 -49.06 -37.44 -17.12
C ASP A 245 -49.68 -36.84 -15.84
N ASP A 246 -49.91 -37.65 -14.79
CA ASP A 246 -50.35 -37.19 -13.47
C ASP A 246 -49.39 -36.17 -12.84
N VAL A 247 -48.09 -36.21 -13.16
CA VAL A 247 -47.12 -35.21 -12.69
C VAL A 247 -47.11 -33.91 -13.49
N GLY A 248 -47.95 -33.77 -14.53
CA GLY A 248 -48.32 -32.51 -15.20
C GLY A 248 -47.16 -31.52 -15.42
N GLY A 249 -46.54 -31.55 -16.60
CA GLY A 249 -45.32 -30.77 -16.88
C GLY A 249 -45.40 -29.25 -16.64
N PHE A 250 -44.25 -28.57 -16.67
CA PHE A 250 -44.20 -27.11 -16.57
C PHE A 250 -44.24 -26.48 -17.97
N VAL A 251 -45.28 -25.69 -18.27
CA VAL A 251 -45.50 -25.13 -19.62
C VAL A 251 -45.25 -23.62 -19.66
N PRO A 252 -44.16 -23.14 -20.29
CA PRO A 252 -43.92 -21.72 -20.45
C PRO A 252 -44.75 -21.13 -21.60
N ILE A 253 -45.40 -19.99 -21.36
CA ILE A 253 -46.08 -19.19 -22.39
C ILE A 253 -45.56 -17.76 -22.40
N ALA A 254 -45.63 -17.09 -23.56
CA ALA A 254 -45.03 -15.77 -23.74
C ALA A 254 -45.70 -14.68 -22.88
N ASN A 255 -47.02 -14.70 -22.81
CA ASN A 255 -47.86 -13.72 -22.09
C ASN A 255 -49.25 -14.33 -21.80
N GLU A 256 -50.11 -13.56 -21.13
CA GLU A 256 -51.48 -13.90 -20.73
C GLU A 256 -52.45 -14.15 -21.89
N THR A 257 -52.06 -13.85 -23.13
CA THR A 257 -52.84 -14.16 -24.35
C THR A 257 -52.36 -15.40 -25.10
N SER A 258 -51.35 -16.09 -24.55
CA SER A 258 -50.68 -17.21 -25.18
C SER A 258 -51.04 -18.57 -24.58
N PHE A 259 -52.20 -18.69 -23.89
CA PHE A 259 -52.61 -19.96 -23.32
C PHE A 259 -52.87 -21.01 -24.42
N PRO A 260 -52.60 -22.30 -24.13
CA PRO A 260 -52.91 -23.39 -25.04
C PRO A 260 -54.43 -23.57 -25.22
N ASN A 261 -54.82 -24.21 -26.33
CA ASN A 261 -56.24 -24.44 -26.67
C ASN A 261 -56.89 -25.58 -25.88
N ALA A 262 -56.08 -26.50 -25.34
CA ALA A 262 -56.45 -27.55 -24.41
C ALA A 262 -55.62 -27.38 -23.14
N ASN A 263 -56.02 -27.97 -22.02
CA ASN A 263 -55.09 -28.10 -20.90
C ASN A 263 -53.89 -28.92 -21.41
N PRO A 264 -52.65 -28.45 -21.17
CA PRO A 264 -51.46 -29.13 -21.66
C PRO A 264 -51.15 -30.48 -20.99
N ASP A 265 -52.09 -31.00 -20.20
CA ASP A 265 -52.14 -32.36 -19.67
C ASP A 265 -52.80 -33.29 -20.70
N VAL A 266 -52.33 -34.55 -20.82
CA VAL A 266 -52.84 -35.48 -21.83
C VAL A 266 -54.30 -35.87 -21.57
N ASN A 267 -54.70 -35.90 -20.30
CA ASN A 267 -56.07 -36.20 -19.87
C ASN A 267 -56.95 -34.95 -19.86
N ASN A 268 -56.40 -33.80 -20.28
CA ASN A 268 -57.04 -32.49 -20.22
C ASN A 268 -57.54 -32.17 -18.79
N GLY A 269 -56.87 -32.71 -17.77
CA GLY A 269 -57.18 -32.59 -16.34
C GLY A 269 -56.62 -31.33 -15.68
N ALA A 270 -56.69 -31.30 -14.34
CA ALA A 270 -56.11 -30.25 -13.50
C ALA A 270 -54.68 -30.62 -13.05
N GLY A 271 -53.90 -29.64 -12.60
CA GLY A 271 -52.60 -29.88 -11.93
C GLY A 271 -51.36 -29.45 -12.70
N THR A 272 -51.47 -29.25 -14.02
CA THR A 272 -50.35 -28.76 -14.85
C THR A 272 -50.10 -27.27 -14.64
N LEU A 273 -48.84 -26.90 -14.37
CA LEU A 273 -48.44 -25.50 -14.16
C LEU A 273 -48.11 -24.80 -15.47
N ILE A 274 -48.69 -23.63 -15.68
CA ILE A 274 -48.42 -22.73 -16.80
C ILE A 274 -47.69 -21.50 -16.28
N SER A 275 -46.53 -21.24 -16.87
CA SER A 275 -45.68 -20.09 -16.54
C SER A 275 -45.77 -19.01 -17.60
N ILE A 276 -46.48 -17.94 -17.29
CA ILE A 276 -46.51 -16.71 -18.04
C ILE A 276 -45.17 -15.99 -17.85
N LYS A 277 -44.39 -15.88 -18.94
CA LYS A 277 -43.08 -15.22 -18.91
C LYS A 277 -43.16 -13.76 -18.48
N ALA A 278 -44.09 -13.01 -19.07
CA ALA A 278 -44.34 -11.62 -18.74
C ALA A 278 -45.75 -11.23 -19.18
N LEU A 279 -46.49 -10.54 -18.32
CA LEU A 279 -47.76 -9.93 -18.69
C LEU A 279 -47.54 -8.84 -19.75
N SER A 280 -48.33 -8.83 -20.82
CA SER A 280 -48.28 -7.82 -21.87
C SER A 280 -49.03 -6.54 -21.50
N GLY A 281 -50.07 -6.68 -20.68
CA GLY A 281 -50.81 -5.59 -20.06
C GLY A 281 -50.99 -5.78 -18.54
N ASN A 282 -51.60 -4.79 -17.89
CA ASN A 282 -51.97 -4.92 -16.49
C ASN A 282 -53.13 -5.92 -16.36
N LEU A 283 -52.98 -6.94 -15.53
CA LEU A 283 -54.06 -7.87 -15.19
C LEU A 283 -54.67 -7.45 -13.86
N THR A 284 -55.94 -7.04 -13.87
CA THR A 284 -56.64 -6.63 -12.63
C THR A 284 -57.70 -7.66 -12.29
N SER A 285 -57.64 -8.18 -11.07
CA SER A 285 -58.68 -9.05 -10.52
C SER A 285 -59.88 -8.23 -10.03
N ASN A 286 -61.06 -8.84 -10.03
CA ASN A 286 -62.25 -8.26 -9.43
C ASN A 286 -62.27 -8.43 -7.90
N GLY A 287 -63.36 -7.99 -7.25
CA GLY A 287 -63.54 -8.11 -5.79
C GLY A 287 -63.59 -9.54 -5.24
N SER A 288 -63.64 -10.56 -6.11
CA SER A 288 -63.60 -11.98 -5.76
C SER A 288 -62.26 -12.65 -6.11
N GLY A 289 -61.25 -11.89 -6.52
CA GLY A 289 -59.93 -12.46 -6.88
C GLY A 289 -59.93 -13.19 -8.22
N VAL A 290 -60.83 -12.82 -9.13
CA VAL A 290 -60.94 -13.41 -10.48
C VAL A 290 -60.56 -12.38 -11.53
N ALA A 291 -59.68 -12.74 -12.46
CA ALA A 291 -59.36 -11.92 -13.62
C ALA A 291 -59.73 -12.66 -14.92
N THR A 292 -60.26 -11.92 -15.88
CA THR A 292 -60.63 -12.44 -17.21
C THR A 292 -59.76 -11.80 -18.28
N ILE A 293 -59.17 -12.61 -19.15
CA ILE A 293 -58.34 -12.18 -20.26
C ILE A 293 -59.09 -12.49 -21.56
N SER A 294 -59.55 -11.45 -22.25
CA SER A 294 -60.12 -11.60 -23.58
C SER A 294 -59.05 -12.02 -24.58
N ASN A 295 -59.40 -12.89 -25.52
CA ASN A 295 -58.45 -13.46 -26.50
C ASN A 295 -57.22 -14.10 -25.82
N GLY A 296 -57.47 -14.84 -24.74
CA GLY A 296 -56.45 -15.38 -23.85
C GLY A 296 -55.66 -16.55 -24.44
N ASN A 297 -56.09 -17.16 -25.54
CA ASN A 297 -55.45 -18.33 -26.13
C ASN A 297 -55.03 -18.14 -27.60
N VAL A 298 -54.08 -18.97 -28.05
CA VAL A 298 -53.39 -18.80 -29.34
C VAL A 298 -54.20 -19.19 -30.58
N ALA A 299 -55.30 -19.95 -30.43
CA ALA A 299 -55.95 -20.63 -31.57
C ALA A 299 -57.36 -20.13 -31.90
N ASN A 300 -58.17 -19.73 -30.90
CA ASN A 300 -59.58 -19.40 -31.11
C ASN A 300 -60.06 -18.14 -30.37
N ASN A 301 -59.13 -17.36 -29.79
CA ASN A 301 -59.44 -16.14 -29.05
C ASN A 301 -60.42 -16.36 -27.88
N ALA A 302 -60.42 -17.53 -27.25
CA ALA A 302 -61.24 -17.81 -26.07
C ALA A 302 -60.89 -16.86 -24.92
N THR A 303 -61.88 -16.55 -24.08
CA THR A 303 -61.64 -15.82 -22.84
C THR A 303 -61.05 -16.76 -21.79
N VAL A 304 -59.90 -16.40 -21.23
CA VAL A 304 -59.25 -17.14 -20.15
C VAL A 304 -59.65 -16.54 -18.80
N THR A 305 -59.94 -17.40 -17.82
CA THR A 305 -60.26 -17.01 -16.44
C THR A 305 -59.17 -17.48 -15.50
N ILE A 306 -58.65 -16.58 -14.66
CA ILE A 306 -57.71 -16.91 -13.58
C ILE A 306 -58.41 -16.64 -12.24
N ASN A 307 -58.56 -17.68 -11.44
CA ASN A 307 -59.16 -17.66 -10.10
C ASN A 307 -58.09 -17.56 -9.01
N GLY A 308 -58.46 -17.11 -7.80
CA GLY A 308 -57.58 -17.18 -6.63
C GLY A 308 -56.48 -16.11 -6.58
N LEU A 309 -56.59 -15.07 -7.41
CA LEU A 309 -55.77 -13.86 -7.26
C LEU A 309 -56.18 -13.08 -6.01
N GLU A 310 -55.34 -12.16 -5.54
CA GLU A 310 -55.75 -11.22 -4.50
C GLU A 310 -56.90 -10.33 -5.00
N ALA A 311 -57.87 -10.00 -4.14
CA ALA A 311 -59.07 -9.26 -4.55
C ALA A 311 -58.76 -7.78 -4.88
N SER A 312 -59.29 -7.29 -6.00
CA SER A 312 -59.11 -5.91 -6.48
C SER A 312 -57.64 -5.50 -6.68
N THR A 313 -56.78 -6.45 -7.01
CA THR A 313 -55.33 -6.23 -7.17
C THR A 313 -54.97 -6.14 -8.65
N THR A 314 -54.20 -5.11 -9.00
CA THR A 314 -53.59 -4.98 -10.33
C THR A 314 -52.19 -5.56 -10.34
N TYR A 315 -51.99 -6.62 -11.11
CA TYR A 315 -50.67 -7.17 -11.43
C TYR A 315 -50.14 -6.43 -12.67
N ALA A 316 -49.05 -5.68 -12.47
CA ALA A 316 -48.49 -4.82 -13.50
C ALA A 316 -47.98 -5.62 -14.72
N ALA A 317 -48.06 -5.00 -15.89
CA ALA A 317 -47.38 -5.48 -17.09
C ALA A 317 -45.89 -5.75 -16.79
N THR A 318 -45.29 -6.69 -17.52
CA THR A 318 -43.92 -7.19 -17.40
C THR A 318 -43.62 -8.15 -16.23
N LEU A 319 -44.51 -8.28 -15.25
CA LEU A 319 -44.41 -9.34 -14.24
C LEU A 319 -44.71 -10.70 -14.88
N GLY A 320 -43.97 -11.73 -14.50
CA GLY A 320 -44.35 -13.11 -14.81
C GLY A 320 -45.42 -13.61 -13.84
N MET A 321 -46.07 -14.72 -14.17
CA MET A 321 -47.08 -15.33 -13.32
C MET A 321 -47.12 -16.84 -13.55
N ILE A 322 -47.30 -17.61 -12.48
CA ILE A 322 -47.55 -19.05 -12.57
C ILE A 322 -49.01 -19.29 -12.19
N VAL A 323 -49.69 -20.02 -13.05
CA VAL A 323 -51.07 -20.48 -12.84
C VAL A 323 -51.13 -21.99 -13.04
N GLU A 324 -52.17 -22.61 -12.54
CA GLU A 324 -52.39 -24.05 -12.59
C GLU A 324 -53.67 -24.35 -13.37
N THR A 325 -53.63 -25.34 -14.25
CA THR A 325 -54.83 -25.84 -14.96
C THR A 325 -55.90 -26.34 -13.99
N THR A 326 -57.16 -26.07 -14.29
CA THR A 326 -58.30 -26.71 -13.63
C THR A 326 -58.95 -27.73 -14.56
N SER A 327 -59.89 -28.54 -14.07
CA SER A 327 -60.68 -29.45 -14.91
C SER A 327 -61.60 -28.72 -15.91
N THR A 328 -61.75 -27.40 -15.79
CA THR A 328 -62.50 -26.56 -16.73
C THR A 328 -61.54 -25.89 -17.71
N LEU A 329 -61.77 -26.09 -19.01
CA LEU A 329 -60.93 -25.52 -20.05
C LEU A 329 -60.89 -23.98 -19.97
N HIS A 330 -59.72 -23.39 -20.25
CA HIS A 330 -59.45 -21.95 -20.17
C HIS A 330 -59.70 -21.34 -18.78
N THR A 331 -59.77 -22.17 -17.74
CA THR A 331 -59.89 -21.73 -16.34
C THR A 331 -58.68 -22.23 -15.57
N TYR A 332 -57.99 -21.30 -14.91
CA TYR A 332 -56.75 -21.56 -14.18
C TYR A 332 -56.83 -21.02 -12.75
N THR A 333 -56.05 -21.59 -11.85
CA THR A 333 -55.88 -21.09 -10.48
C THR A 333 -54.55 -20.39 -10.35
N PHE A 334 -54.51 -19.19 -9.77
CA PHE A 334 -53.28 -18.47 -9.51
C PHE A 334 -52.42 -19.20 -8.47
N HIS A 335 -51.13 -19.35 -8.77
CA HIS A 335 -50.16 -19.93 -7.84
C HIS A 335 -49.22 -18.87 -7.27
N ARG A 336 -48.55 -18.07 -8.12
CA ARG A 336 -47.68 -16.97 -7.68
C ARG A 336 -47.35 -15.99 -8.80
N VAL A 337 -46.95 -14.78 -8.42
CA VAL A 337 -46.28 -13.84 -9.33
C VAL A 337 -44.78 -14.15 -9.42
N THR A 338 -44.17 -13.92 -10.58
CA THR A 338 -42.73 -14.06 -10.81
C THR A 338 -42.15 -12.66 -11.08
N PRO A 339 -41.38 -12.07 -10.13
CA PRO A 339 -40.84 -10.73 -10.30
C PRO A 339 -39.75 -10.69 -11.38
N LYS A 340 -39.51 -9.50 -11.94
CA LYS A 340 -38.48 -9.30 -12.96
C LYS A 340 -37.09 -9.45 -12.32
N ALA A 341 -36.28 -10.37 -12.85
CA ALA A 341 -34.96 -10.67 -12.29
C ALA A 341 -34.05 -9.44 -12.16
N THR A 342 -34.11 -8.50 -13.11
CA THR A 342 -33.32 -7.25 -13.04
C THR A 342 -33.69 -6.39 -11.83
N GLU A 343 -34.96 -6.33 -11.46
CA GLU A 343 -35.42 -5.54 -10.31
C GLU A 343 -34.98 -6.19 -8.99
N VAL A 344 -35.05 -7.52 -8.90
CA VAL A 344 -34.53 -8.27 -7.75
C VAL A 344 -33.02 -8.02 -7.57
N THR A 345 -32.26 -8.04 -8.67
CA THR A 345 -30.82 -7.71 -8.65
C THR A 345 -30.56 -6.27 -8.25
N THR A 346 -31.38 -5.31 -8.71
CA THR A 346 -31.28 -3.90 -8.28
C THR A 346 -31.53 -3.74 -6.79
N VAL A 347 -32.57 -4.37 -6.24
CA VAL A 347 -32.85 -4.36 -4.79
C VAL A 347 -31.71 -5.00 -4.01
N ALA A 348 -31.21 -6.15 -4.47
CA ALA A 348 -30.06 -6.83 -3.87
C ALA A 348 -28.80 -5.95 -3.87
N THR A 349 -28.56 -5.18 -4.94
CA THR A 349 -27.44 -4.23 -5.01
C THR A 349 -27.60 -3.06 -4.04
N ASN A 350 -28.82 -2.55 -3.88
CA ASN A 350 -29.11 -1.42 -3.00
C ASN A 350 -29.04 -1.77 -1.50
N ILE A 351 -29.03 -3.05 -1.12
CA ILE A 351 -29.00 -3.46 0.30
C ILE A 351 -27.76 -2.94 1.03
N THR A 352 -26.62 -2.84 0.34
CA THR A 352 -25.39 -2.27 0.90
C THR A 352 -25.59 -0.80 1.28
N ASN A 353 -26.26 -0.02 0.43
CA ASN A 353 -26.57 1.38 0.71
C ASN A 353 -27.54 1.52 1.88
N VAL A 354 -28.58 0.68 1.94
CA VAL A 354 -29.55 0.66 3.05
C VAL A 354 -28.84 0.32 4.37
N ASN A 355 -27.96 -0.67 4.38
CA ASN A 355 -27.18 -1.05 5.56
C ASN A 355 -26.20 0.07 5.98
N ASN A 356 -25.58 0.77 5.03
CA ASN A 356 -24.73 1.92 5.32
C ASN A 356 -25.52 3.06 5.98
N VAL A 357 -26.73 3.34 5.50
CA VAL A 357 -27.63 4.31 6.14
C VAL A 357 -28.00 3.85 7.55
N GLY A 358 -28.33 2.56 7.71
CA GLY A 358 -28.61 1.94 9.01
C GLY A 358 -27.43 2.07 9.99
N GLY A 359 -26.19 1.88 9.53
CA GLY A 359 -24.99 2.05 10.35
C GLY A 359 -24.74 3.51 10.78
N ASN A 360 -25.03 4.46 9.89
CA ASN A 360 -24.82 5.89 10.17
C ASN A 360 -25.85 6.52 11.12
N ILE A 361 -26.97 5.86 11.39
CA ILE A 361 -28.06 6.46 12.18
C ILE A 361 -27.66 6.80 13.62
N SER A 362 -26.75 6.02 14.23
CA SER A 362 -26.23 6.29 15.57
C SER A 362 -25.46 7.61 15.63
N ASN A 363 -24.66 7.90 14.59
CA ASN A 363 -23.91 9.15 14.47
C ASN A 363 -24.85 10.34 14.24
N VAL A 364 -25.84 10.20 13.36
CA VAL A 364 -26.86 11.22 13.11
C VAL A 364 -27.62 11.55 14.40
N ASN A 365 -28.05 10.53 15.15
CA ASN A 365 -28.73 10.70 16.43
C ASN A 365 -27.81 11.36 17.48
N SER A 366 -26.52 11.05 17.48
CA SER A 366 -25.54 11.71 18.36
C SER A 366 -25.38 13.20 18.05
N VAL A 367 -25.32 13.56 16.76
CA VAL A 367 -25.29 14.97 16.33
C VAL A 367 -26.60 15.68 16.68
N ALA A 368 -27.75 15.03 16.46
CA ALA A 368 -29.05 15.56 16.84
C ALA A 368 -29.15 15.80 18.36
N GLY A 369 -28.68 14.85 19.18
CA GLY A 369 -28.61 15.00 20.64
C GLY A 369 -27.71 16.14 21.09
N ASN A 370 -26.63 16.42 20.36
CA ASN A 370 -25.71 17.53 20.63
C ASN A 370 -26.18 18.89 20.06
N SER A 371 -27.31 18.97 19.36
CA SER A 371 -27.75 20.18 18.66
C SER A 371 -27.84 21.41 19.58
N THR A 372 -28.33 21.26 20.81
CA THR A 372 -28.38 22.34 21.80
C THR A 372 -27.00 22.89 22.16
N ASN A 373 -26.00 22.01 22.31
CA ASN A 373 -24.62 22.41 22.60
C ASN A 373 -23.98 23.10 21.40
N ILE A 374 -24.18 22.56 20.19
CA ILE A 374 -23.72 23.17 18.93
C ILE A 374 -24.27 24.58 18.79
N ASN A 375 -25.58 24.77 19.02
CA ASN A 375 -26.23 26.08 18.96
C ASN A 375 -25.73 27.02 20.07
N THR A 376 -25.43 26.51 21.27
CA THR A 376 -24.85 27.30 22.36
C THR A 376 -23.46 27.82 21.98
N VAL A 377 -22.60 26.97 21.44
CA VAL A 377 -21.25 27.37 20.98
C VAL A 377 -21.35 28.37 19.82
N ALA A 378 -22.25 28.12 18.86
CA ALA A 378 -22.49 29.04 17.74
C ALA A 378 -22.97 30.42 18.24
N GLY A 379 -23.86 30.47 19.22
CA GLY A 379 -24.30 31.72 19.86
C GLY A 379 -23.19 32.45 20.61
N ALA A 380 -22.24 31.72 21.20
CA ALA A 380 -21.10 32.28 21.91
C ALA A 380 -19.95 32.75 20.98
N ASN A 381 -20.03 32.54 19.66
CA ASN A 381 -18.91 32.78 18.74
C ASN A 381 -18.38 34.22 18.73
N SER A 382 -19.26 35.22 18.95
CA SER A 382 -18.83 36.62 19.11
C SER A 382 -17.98 36.80 20.37
N ASN A 383 -18.39 36.21 21.50
CA ASN A 383 -17.63 36.28 22.75
C ASN A 383 -16.29 35.55 22.63
N ILE A 384 -16.25 34.37 21.99
CA ILE A 384 -15.02 33.63 21.72
C ILE A 384 -14.04 34.49 20.90
N THR A 385 -14.55 35.16 19.86
CA THR A 385 -13.75 36.07 19.03
C THR A 385 -13.24 37.28 19.83
N SER A 386 -14.07 37.88 20.68
CA SER A 386 -13.68 38.99 21.55
C SER A 386 -12.59 38.60 22.56
N VAL A 387 -12.71 37.42 23.18
CA VAL A 387 -11.69 36.88 24.09
C VAL A 387 -10.39 36.61 23.33
N ALA A 388 -10.47 35.99 22.14
CA ALA A 388 -9.31 35.75 21.29
C ALA A 388 -8.61 37.07 20.89
N GLY A 389 -9.35 38.13 20.58
CA GLY A 389 -8.78 39.45 20.31
C GLY A 389 -8.13 40.11 21.53
N SER A 390 -8.71 39.90 22.72
CA SER A 390 -8.21 40.49 23.97
C SER A 390 -6.91 39.86 24.48
N ILE A 391 -6.57 38.64 24.05
CA ILE A 391 -5.40 37.90 24.57
C ILE A 391 -4.08 38.64 24.34
N SER A 392 -3.95 39.37 23.22
CA SER A 392 -2.75 40.16 22.95
C SER A 392 -2.58 41.28 23.99
N ASN A 393 -3.67 41.96 24.34
CA ASN A 393 -3.65 43.01 25.36
C ASN A 393 -3.32 42.44 26.75
N VAL A 394 -3.90 41.27 27.09
CA VAL A 394 -3.59 40.57 28.35
C VAL A 394 -2.11 40.21 28.41
N ASN A 395 -1.53 39.70 27.32
CA ASN A 395 -0.10 39.39 27.23
C ASN A 395 0.78 40.66 27.34
N THR A 396 0.36 41.77 26.73
CA THR A 396 1.04 43.07 26.88
C THR A 396 1.00 43.54 28.34
N VAL A 397 -0.14 43.46 29.02
CA VAL A 397 -0.25 43.79 30.45
C VAL A 397 0.66 42.88 31.28
N ALA A 398 0.66 41.57 31.01
CA ALA A 398 1.51 40.59 31.69
C ALA A 398 3.01 40.88 31.48
N SER A 399 3.42 41.39 30.32
CA SER A 399 4.81 41.82 30.09
C SER A 399 5.15 43.14 30.80
N ASN A 400 4.21 44.09 30.79
CA ASN A 400 4.41 45.40 31.42
C ASN A 400 4.43 45.33 32.96
N ILE A 401 3.82 44.30 33.58
CA ILE A 401 3.70 44.22 35.04
C ILE A 401 5.06 44.18 35.74
N THR A 402 6.09 43.57 35.14
CA THR A 402 7.46 43.59 35.70
C THR A 402 8.03 45.00 35.76
N ASN A 403 7.80 45.80 34.71
CA ASN A 403 8.25 47.19 34.67
C ASN A 403 7.47 48.05 35.67
N VAL A 404 6.14 47.87 35.77
CA VAL A 404 5.31 48.57 36.75
C VAL A 404 5.73 48.24 38.18
N ASN A 405 5.95 46.96 38.49
CA ASN A 405 6.44 46.54 39.80
C ASN A 405 7.83 47.11 40.10
N SER A 406 8.76 47.06 39.13
CA SER A 406 10.10 47.66 39.30
C SER A 406 10.03 49.18 39.52
N PHE A 407 9.11 49.86 38.83
CA PHE A 407 8.88 51.29 39.06
C PHE A 407 8.27 51.54 40.45
N ALA A 408 7.32 50.73 40.90
CA ALA A 408 6.72 50.86 42.23
C ALA A 408 7.72 50.61 43.39
N GLU A 409 8.70 49.74 43.18
CA GLU A 409 9.80 49.53 44.13
C GLU A 409 10.76 50.72 44.17
N LYS A 410 11.12 51.25 42.99
CA LYS A 410 12.07 52.36 42.86
C LYS A 410 11.48 53.73 43.17
N TYR A 411 10.21 53.99 42.83
CA TYR A 411 9.55 55.28 43.01
C TYR A 411 8.43 55.18 44.03
N ARG A 412 8.60 55.88 45.15
CA ARG A 412 7.66 55.88 46.27
C ARG A 412 7.07 57.26 46.51
N ILE A 413 5.87 57.33 47.07
CA ILE A 413 5.23 58.59 47.47
C ILE A 413 4.83 58.42 48.94
N ALA A 414 5.32 59.30 49.80
CA ALA A 414 5.01 59.27 51.23
C ALA A 414 5.19 60.67 51.85
N SER A 415 4.80 60.83 53.11
CA SER A 415 5.04 62.06 53.89
C SER A 415 6.33 62.00 54.71
N SER A 416 7.02 60.85 54.71
CA SER A 416 8.27 60.61 55.42
C SER A 416 9.19 59.69 54.63
N GLN A 417 10.49 59.85 54.80
CA GLN A 417 11.51 59.07 54.09
C GLN A 417 11.35 57.55 54.30
N PRO A 418 11.40 56.74 53.23
CA PRO A 418 11.44 55.29 53.35
C PRO A 418 12.68 54.81 54.11
N THR A 419 12.54 53.73 54.89
CA THR A 419 13.59 53.16 55.76
C THR A 419 14.01 51.72 55.41
N SER A 420 13.37 51.10 54.43
CA SER A 420 13.65 49.74 53.96
C SER A 420 13.52 49.66 52.44
N SER A 421 14.09 48.62 51.82
CA SER A 421 14.22 48.49 50.35
C SER A 421 14.84 49.76 49.77
N LEU A 422 16.08 50.05 50.18
CA LEU A 422 16.80 51.25 49.81
C LEU A 422 17.92 50.88 48.86
N ASP A 423 17.63 50.95 47.57
CA ASP A 423 18.63 50.76 46.51
C ASP A 423 19.12 52.13 46.02
N VAL A 424 20.39 52.19 45.62
CA VAL A 424 20.98 53.42 45.07
C VAL A 424 20.18 53.85 43.84
N GLY A 425 19.77 55.11 43.80
CA GLY A 425 18.99 55.69 42.71
C GLY A 425 17.47 55.56 42.89
N ASP A 426 17.00 54.93 43.98
CA ASP A 426 15.58 55.00 44.34
C ASP A 426 15.12 56.45 44.48
N LEU A 427 13.86 56.67 44.12
CA LEU A 427 13.18 57.94 44.12
C LEU A 427 12.03 57.92 45.12
N TYR A 428 11.82 59.06 45.78
CA TYR A 428 10.71 59.25 46.69
C TYR A 428 10.18 60.67 46.55
N PHE A 429 8.88 60.83 46.27
CA PHE A 429 8.25 62.14 46.33
C PHE A 429 7.80 62.43 47.77
N ASP A 430 8.45 63.41 48.38
CA ASP A 430 8.14 63.91 49.71
C ASP A 430 6.92 64.82 49.64
N THR A 431 5.77 64.29 50.03
CA THR A 431 4.51 65.03 50.04
C THR A 431 4.41 66.07 51.16
N THR A 432 5.31 66.06 52.15
CA THR A 432 5.37 67.08 53.19
C THR A 432 6.10 68.33 52.70
N ASN A 433 7.12 68.13 51.87
CA ASN A 433 8.00 69.19 51.35
C ASN A 433 7.79 69.50 49.86
N ASP A 434 6.86 68.81 49.20
CA ASP A 434 6.63 68.85 47.74
C ASP A 434 7.93 68.67 46.93
N GLU A 435 8.81 67.76 47.38
CA GLU A 435 10.16 67.59 46.84
C GLU A 435 10.41 66.14 46.39
N LEU A 436 10.88 65.96 45.14
CA LEU A 436 11.40 64.68 44.69
C LEU A 436 12.79 64.45 45.28
N ARG A 437 13.00 63.31 45.94
CA ARG A 437 14.27 62.92 46.54
C ARG A 437 14.84 61.67 45.90
N VAL A 438 16.18 61.54 45.92
CA VAL A 438 16.94 60.36 45.42
C VAL A 438 17.78 59.75 46.54
N TYR A 439 17.81 58.42 46.64
CA TYR A 439 18.67 57.71 47.59
C TYR A 439 20.08 57.53 46.99
N ASN A 440 21.11 58.03 47.66
CA ASN A 440 22.50 57.96 47.16
C ASN A 440 23.27 56.72 47.64
N GLY A 441 22.61 55.78 48.34
CA GLY A 441 23.25 54.62 48.98
C GLY A 441 23.53 54.78 50.48
N SER A 442 23.30 55.97 51.04
CA SER A 442 23.47 56.24 52.48
C SER A 442 22.41 57.20 53.04
N SER A 443 21.86 58.10 52.23
CA SER A 443 20.82 59.04 52.63
C SER A 443 19.93 59.49 51.46
N TRP A 444 18.74 59.99 51.77
CA TRP A 444 17.84 60.63 50.81
C TRP A 444 18.24 62.10 50.59
N GLN A 445 18.48 62.48 49.32
CA GLN A 445 18.86 63.83 48.91
C GLN A 445 17.76 64.48 48.08
N GLY A 446 17.62 65.81 48.16
CA GLY A 446 16.71 66.60 47.33
C GLY A 446 17.06 66.57 45.84
N GLY A 447 16.06 66.76 44.97
CA GLY A 447 16.12 66.55 43.51
C GLY A 447 17.27 67.28 42.79
N VAL A 448 17.75 66.71 41.67
CA VAL A 448 18.88 67.18 40.80
C VAL A 448 20.01 67.93 41.51
N THR A 449 20.37 67.52 42.72
CA THR A 449 21.59 67.97 43.38
C THR A 449 22.25 66.81 44.09
N ALA A 450 22.71 65.82 43.33
CA ALA A 450 23.84 65.02 43.79
C ALA A 450 25.16 65.74 43.47
N THR A 451 25.27 66.38 42.29
CA THR A 451 26.41 67.24 41.87
C THR A 451 26.02 68.16 40.71
N GLY A 452 24.81 68.74 40.73
CA GLY A 452 24.27 69.59 39.67
C GLY A 452 24.99 70.94 39.55
N ASN A 453 26.23 70.95 39.05
CA ASN A 453 26.89 72.16 38.58
C ASN A 453 26.19 72.66 37.31
N LEU A 454 25.05 73.31 37.47
CA LEU A 454 24.78 74.50 36.66
C LEU A 454 25.74 75.56 37.23
N VAL A 455 26.94 75.63 36.65
CA VAL A 455 28.06 76.50 37.05
C VAL A 455 27.58 77.67 37.90
N THR A 456 27.87 77.66 39.20
CA THR A 456 27.43 78.77 40.03
C THR A 456 28.23 80.00 39.64
N LYS A 457 27.65 81.19 39.78
CA LYS A 457 28.34 82.47 39.50
C LYS A 457 29.67 82.60 40.27
N ALA A 458 29.81 81.90 41.41
CA ALA A 458 31.03 81.84 42.20
C ALA A 458 32.13 81.00 41.53
N ASP A 459 31.78 79.92 40.82
CA ASP A 459 32.74 79.03 40.16
C ASP A 459 33.38 79.68 38.91
N ILE A 460 32.63 80.54 38.20
CA ILE A 460 33.18 81.36 37.10
C ILE A 460 34.23 82.35 37.62
N GLY A 461 33.99 82.95 38.79
CA GLY A 461 34.92 83.91 39.40
C GLY A 461 36.24 83.29 39.87
N ALA A 462 36.20 82.03 40.32
CA ALA A 462 37.38 81.32 40.81
C ALA A 462 38.27 80.76 39.68
N ALA A 463 37.68 80.36 38.54
CA ALA A 463 38.42 79.72 37.44
C ALA A 463 39.09 80.69 36.45
N SER A 464 38.63 81.94 36.36
CA SER A 464 39.11 82.91 35.34
C SER A 464 40.04 84.02 35.86
N GLY A 465 40.35 84.05 37.17
CA GLY A 465 41.22 85.08 37.76
C GLY A 465 40.65 86.51 37.74
N VAL A 466 39.33 86.65 37.60
CA VAL A 466 38.63 87.95 37.62
C VAL A 466 38.20 88.25 39.06
N PRO A 467 38.68 89.34 39.69
CA PRO A 467 38.28 89.67 41.05
C PRO A 467 36.84 90.22 41.07
N GLY A 468 35.87 89.34 41.31
CA GLY A 468 34.48 89.70 41.60
C GLY A 468 33.79 90.60 40.56
N THR A 469 32.63 91.15 40.94
CA THR A 469 31.82 92.02 40.08
C THR A 469 32.34 93.46 40.08
N GLY A 470 32.60 94.03 38.90
CA GLY A 470 32.87 95.46 38.73
C GLY A 470 31.60 96.30 38.94
N SER A 471 31.78 97.55 39.36
CA SER A 471 30.71 98.54 39.43
C SER A 471 30.51 99.26 38.09
N SER A 472 29.36 99.90 37.89
CA SER A 472 29.13 100.76 36.71
C SER A 472 30.20 101.85 36.62
N GLY A 473 30.75 102.07 35.41
CA GLY A 473 31.80 103.07 35.18
C GLY A 473 33.23 102.56 35.42
N GLN A 474 33.42 101.24 35.52
CA GLN A 474 34.74 100.61 35.59
C GLN A 474 35.05 99.77 34.34
N TYR A 475 36.33 99.60 34.02
CA TYR A 475 36.84 98.64 33.04
C TYR A 475 37.83 97.68 33.69
N LEU A 476 37.99 96.49 33.12
CA LEU A 476 38.93 95.48 33.61
C LEU A 476 40.31 95.72 33.01
N GLN A 477 41.32 95.85 33.85
CA GLN A 477 42.70 96.11 33.44
C GLN A 477 43.65 95.09 34.07
N THR A 478 44.61 94.62 33.27
CA THR A 478 45.75 93.84 33.77
C THR A 478 46.83 94.81 34.26
N ASN A 479 47.45 94.51 35.40
CA ASN A 479 48.59 95.25 35.93
C ASN A 479 49.94 94.91 35.23
N GLY A 480 49.90 94.19 34.11
CA GLY A 480 51.08 93.72 33.39
C GLY A 480 51.69 92.41 33.92
N SER A 481 51.27 91.91 35.10
CA SER A 481 51.71 90.62 35.66
C SER A 481 50.68 89.49 35.50
N GLY A 482 49.64 89.68 34.69
CA GLY A 482 48.56 88.71 34.46
C GLY A 482 47.43 88.75 35.49
N THR A 483 47.48 89.64 36.49
CA THR A 483 46.38 89.85 37.45
C THR A 483 45.42 90.90 36.92
N LEU A 484 44.14 90.55 36.80
CA LEU A 484 43.07 91.46 36.37
C LEU A 484 42.53 92.25 37.57
N SER A 485 42.16 93.52 37.38
CA SER A 485 41.55 94.39 38.40
C SER A 485 40.59 95.40 37.76
N TRP A 486 39.54 95.81 38.47
CA TRP A 486 38.59 96.84 38.00
C TRP A 486 39.14 98.26 38.25
N GLN A 487 39.11 99.12 37.23
CA GLN A 487 39.58 100.52 37.29
C GLN A 487 38.50 101.50 36.81
N THR A 488 38.43 102.71 37.39
CA THR A 488 37.37 103.70 37.13
C THR A 488 37.66 104.59 35.89
N ILE A 489 36.65 104.83 35.05
CA ILE A 489 36.73 105.70 33.86
C ILE A 489 36.66 107.18 34.30
N SER A 490 37.71 107.99 34.06
CA SER A 490 37.85 109.30 34.72
C SER A 490 37.64 110.58 33.88
N THR A 491 37.74 110.64 32.54
CA THR A 491 37.65 111.94 31.82
C THR A 491 37.31 111.84 30.32
N ALA A 492 36.27 112.55 29.89
CA ALA A 492 35.73 112.62 28.53
C ALA A 492 36.53 113.53 27.57
N ILE A 493 36.74 113.07 26.33
CA ILE A 493 37.09 113.92 25.18
C ILE A 493 35.80 114.62 24.74
N THR A 494 35.76 115.94 24.71
CA THR A 494 34.61 116.70 24.21
C THR A 494 34.74 116.83 22.68
N GLU A 495 33.82 116.22 21.94
CA GLU A 495 33.70 116.36 20.48
C GLU A 495 32.97 117.68 20.18
N THR A 496 33.51 118.48 19.26
CA THR A 496 32.89 119.73 18.78
C THR A 496 32.34 119.52 17.37
N ASP A 497 31.13 120.06 17.09
CA ASP A 497 30.44 119.94 15.81
C ASP A 497 31.30 120.42 14.61
N GLN A 498 31.17 119.75 13.45
CA GLN A 498 31.97 120.04 12.25
C GLN A 498 31.67 121.40 11.59
N THR A 499 30.58 122.09 11.97
CA THR A 499 30.29 123.45 11.49
C THR A 499 30.15 124.41 12.67
N ILE A 500 31.07 125.37 12.77
CA ILE A 500 31.09 126.36 13.85
C ILE A 500 30.41 127.63 13.33
N SER A 501 29.16 127.84 13.75
CA SER A 501 28.28 128.93 13.30
C SER A 501 28.22 130.13 14.25
N SER A 502 28.90 130.07 15.39
CA SER A 502 29.03 131.14 16.39
C SER A 502 30.41 131.11 17.05
N ASN A 503 30.89 132.25 17.59
CA ASN A 503 32.21 132.33 18.21
C ASN A 503 32.40 131.25 19.30
N LEU A 504 33.43 130.41 19.18
CA LEU A 504 33.74 129.31 20.09
C LEU A 504 35.11 129.53 20.72
N THR A 505 35.27 129.27 22.03
CA THR A 505 36.56 129.34 22.72
C THR A 505 36.82 128.04 23.45
N ILE A 506 37.95 127.37 23.17
CA ILE A 506 38.38 126.19 23.94
C ILE A 506 38.76 126.66 25.35
N THR A 507 38.29 125.95 26.39
CA THR A 507 38.66 126.29 27.77
C THR A 507 40.16 126.10 27.99
N THR A 508 40.83 127.09 28.57
CA THR A 508 42.28 127.10 28.80
C THR A 508 42.77 125.81 29.49
N GLY A 509 43.70 125.10 28.86
CA GLY A 509 44.33 123.87 29.39
C GLY A 509 43.62 122.56 29.02
N LYS A 510 42.64 122.61 28.11
CA LYS A 510 41.98 121.43 27.53
C LYS A 510 42.35 121.26 26.05
N ASN A 511 42.23 120.03 25.57
CA ASN A 511 42.32 119.73 24.14
C ASN A 511 40.94 119.33 23.65
N ALA A 512 40.59 119.74 22.43
CA ALA A 512 39.40 119.28 21.74
C ALA A 512 39.81 118.62 20.43
N MET A 513 38.97 117.74 19.92
CA MET A 513 39.23 116.96 18.71
C MET A 513 37.95 116.88 17.89
N SER A 514 38.08 117.08 16.58
CA SER A 514 37.04 116.75 15.61
C SER A 514 37.61 115.79 14.58
N VAL A 515 36.79 114.83 14.17
CA VAL A 515 37.11 113.88 13.11
C VAL A 515 36.30 114.28 11.87
N GLY A 516 36.98 114.62 10.78
CA GLY A 516 36.42 115.22 9.56
C GLY A 516 36.69 116.73 9.41
N ASP A 517 36.34 117.28 8.24
CA ASP A 517 36.56 118.68 7.90
C ASP A 517 35.73 119.62 8.79
N VAL A 518 36.34 120.70 9.28
CA VAL A 518 35.66 121.72 10.09
C VAL A 518 35.44 122.99 9.26
N THR A 519 34.19 123.46 9.21
CA THR A 519 33.78 124.69 8.51
C THR A 519 33.48 125.82 9.50
N LEU A 520 34.10 126.99 9.30
CA LEU A 520 33.82 128.21 10.05
C LEU A 520 32.89 129.13 9.24
N ALA A 521 31.75 129.51 9.82
CA ALA A 521 30.83 130.44 9.14
C ALA A 521 31.44 131.86 9.02
N SER A 522 31.03 132.61 7.98
CA SER A 522 31.54 133.96 7.74
C SER A 522 31.30 134.87 8.95
N GLY A 523 32.36 135.49 9.48
CA GLY A 523 32.31 136.38 10.65
C GLY A 523 32.50 135.68 12.01
N VAL A 524 32.72 134.36 12.05
CA VAL A 524 32.92 133.59 13.29
C VAL A 524 34.40 133.37 13.62
N VAL A 525 34.72 133.44 14.92
CA VAL A 525 36.06 133.25 15.47
C VAL A 525 36.11 132.00 16.37
N LEU A 526 37.02 131.07 16.06
CA LEU A 526 37.45 130.00 16.97
C LEU A 526 38.70 130.46 17.73
N THR A 527 38.58 130.61 19.04
CA THR A 527 39.69 131.01 19.92
C THR A 527 40.31 129.77 20.56
N ILE A 528 41.61 129.56 20.30
CA ILE A 528 42.43 128.53 20.94
C ILE A 528 43.40 129.25 21.88
N PRO A 529 43.22 129.17 23.22
CA PRO A 529 44.14 129.81 24.15
C PRO A 529 45.54 129.21 24.09
N ALA A 530 46.56 129.99 24.46
CA ALA A 530 47.91 129.47 24.65
C ALA A 530 47.90 128.25 25.61
N ASN A 531 48.59 127.17 25.23
CA ASN A 531 48.64 125.85 25.90
C ASN A 531 47.43 124.91 25.70
N SER A 532 46.62 125.10 24.67
CA SER A 532 45.54 124.17 24.27
C SER A 532 45.79 123.65 22.83
N LYS A 533 45.37 122.42 22.52
CA LYS A 533 45.40 121.88 21.15
C LYS A 533 44.00 121.56 20.66
N TYR A 534 43.70 122.02 19.44
CA TYR A 534 42.57 121.53 18.67
C TYR A 534 43.09 120.58 17.59
N ILE A 535 42.74 119.30 17.71
CA ILE A 535 43.23 118.27 16.80
C ILE A 535 42.13 117.98 15.79
N LEU A 536 42.42 118.29 14.52
CA LEU A 536 41.62 117.84 13.40
C LEU A 536 42.22 116.54 12.91
N ILE A 537 41.40 115.50 12.87
CA ILE A 537 41.76 114.23 12.23
C ILE A 537 40.91 114.16 10.97
N SER A 538 41.51 114.47 9.83
CA SER A 538 40.88 114.30 8.51
C SER A 538 40.62 112.83 8.19
#